data_AF-A0A352KMC9-F1
#
_entry.id   AF-A0A352KMC9-F1
#
_cell.length_a   1.000
_cell.length_b   1.000
_cell.length_c   1.000
_cell.angle_alpha   90.00
_cell.angle_beta   90.00
_cell.angle_gamma   90.00
#
_symmetry.space_group_name_H-M   'P 1'
#
loop_
_entity.id
_entity.type
_entity.pdbx_description
1 polymer ?
#
loop_
_entity_poly.entity_id
_entity_poly.type
_entity_poly.pdbx_seq_one_letter_code
_entity_poly.pdbx_strand_id
1 'polypeptide(L)'
;TLRKGPKEGILNLLLGGALASLFIFQLSGNLFAAIVSVLFGLFPAWLFAVILRETVSLSITIEIAAYLGLIVVVIFHYFSNLENNIVEQFKSALQQATHTMENAPALPELADLPILGLFLSGLLMTQLISLFFARYWQAALFNPGGFKREFHQLRMSPRFAWIVVGLVVISILPMANLGIFNQLLVVGLAVFFLVGLSLLHYLVGVRQLNTSWLVGAYVLMVVLPHLILLVAVFGLADSWFNFRRLWQAPQA
;
A
#
# COMPACT_ATOMS: atom_id res chain seq x y z
N THR A 1 6.95 -4.95 18.86
CA THR A 1 6.09 -3.75 18.90
C THR A 1 4.67 -4.01 19.37
N LEU A 2 3.82 -4.70 18.61
CA LEU A 2 2.37 -4.80 18.90
C LEU A 2 2.02 -5.38 20.29
N ARG A 3 2.80 -6.35 20.80
CA ARG A 3 2.58 -6.95 22.13
C ARG A 3 3.47 -6.32 23.21
N LYS A 4 4.79 -6.44 23.04
CA LYS A 4 5.76 -6.03 24.06
C LYS A 4 6.11 -4.53 24.07
N GLY A 5 5.46 -3.73 23.21
CA GLY A 5 5.64 -2.29 23.15
C GLY A 5 6.75 -1.79 22.23
N PRO A 6 6.90 -0.45 22.12
CA PRO A 6 7.80 0.21 21.18
C PRO A 6 9.28 -0.03 21.51
N LYS A 7 9.66 -0.10 22.79
CA LYS A 7 11.05 -0.33 23.24
C LYS A 7 11.61 -1.67 22.74
N GLU A 8 10.84 -2.74 22.91
CA GLU A 8 11.19 -4.06 22.38
C GLU A 8 11.16 -4.08 20.85
N GLY A 9 10.26 -3.29 20.25
CA GLY A 9 10.20 -3.08 18.82
C GLY A 9 11.47 -2.46 18.24
N ILE A 10 11.97 -1.40 18.86
CA ILE A 10 13.15 -0.69 18.35
C ILE A 10 14.41 -1.53 18.52
N LEU A 11 14.51 -2.32 19.60
CA LEU A 11 15.61 -3.27 19.76
C LEU A 11 15.65 -4.30 18.62
N ASN A 12 14.50 -4.90 18.29
CA ASN A 12 14.41 -5.84 17.17
C ASN A 12 14.69 -5.17 15.83
N LEU A 13 14.28 -3.92 15.64
CA LEU A 13 14.61 -3.14 14.46
C LEU A 13 16.11 -2.90 14.34
N LEU A 14 16.80 -2.56 15.45
CA LEU A 14 18.24 -2.33 15.44
C LEU A 14 19.01 -3.62 15.14
N LEU A 15 18.65 -4.73 15.78
CA LEU A 15 19.30 -6.02 15.56
C LEU A 15 19.04 -6.55 14.14
N GLY A 16 17.77 -6.60 13.72
CA GLY A 16 17.39 -7.04 12.38
C GLY A 16 17.90 -6.10 11.29
N GLY A 17 17.90 -4.79 11.57
CA GLY A 17 18.43 -3.76 10.68
C GLY A 17 19.95 -3.84 10.53
N ALA A 18 20.69 -4.14 11.59
CA ALA A 18 22.13 -4.38 11.51
C ALA A 18 22.44 -5.59 10.62
N LEU A 19 21.70 -6.70 10.80
CA LEU A 19 21.86 -7.91 9.97
C LEU A 19 21.49 -7.66 8.50
N ALA A 20 20.36 -7.01 8.24
CA ALA A 20 19.93 -6.67 6.88
C ALA A 20 20.91 -5.70 6.21
N SER A 21 21.40 -4.70 6.95
CA SER A 21 22.40 -3.75 6.45
C SER A 21 23.70 -4.46 6.10
N LEU A 22 24.19 -5.35 6.96
CA LEU A 22 25.41 -6.11 6.71
C LEU A 22 25.26 -6.99 5.45
N PHE A 23 24.12 -7.67 5.32
CA PHE A 23 23.84 -8.49 4.15
C PHE A 23 23.82 -7.67 2.85
N ILE A 24 23.11 -6.54 2.83
CA ILE A 24 23.04 -5.67 1.66
C ILE A 24 24.38 -5.02 1.35
N PHE A 25 25.14 -4.62 2.38
CA PHE A 25 26.50 -4.13 2.20
C PHE A 25 27.40 -5.19 1.58
N GLN A 26 27.31 -6.44 2.01
CA GLN A 26 28.12 -7.53 1.46
C GLN A 26 27.78 -7.84 -0.01
N LEU A 27 26.51 -7.69 -0.41
CA LEU A 27 26.08 -7.89 -1.79
C LEU A 27 26.40 -6.72 -2.71
N SER A 28 26.23 -5.49 -2.23
CA SER A 28 26.32 -4.28 -3.06
C SER A 28 27.65 -3.54 -2.95
N GLY A 29 28.45 -3.81 -1.90
CA GLY A 29 29.61 -2.99 -1.52
C GLY A 29 29.26 -1.58 -1.07
N ASN A 30 27.96 -1.23 -0.94
CA ASN A 30 27.50 0.14 -0.76
C ASN A 30 26.78 0.32 0.58
N LEU A 31 27.45 1.02 1.51
CA LEU A 31 26.90 1.29 2.84
C LEU A 31 25.66 2.19 2.79
N PHE A 32 25.60 3.13 1.85
CA PHE A 32 24.43 4.00 1.67
C PHE A 32 23.20 3.18 1.27
N ALA A 33 23.35 2.22 0.34
CA ALA A 33 22.26 1.31 -0.05
C ALA A 33 21.77 0.48 1.13
N ALA A 34 22.69 -0.01 1.98
CA ALA A 34 22.35 -0.73 3.21
C ALA A 34 21.51 0.13 4.18
N ILE A 35 21.92 1.38 4.44
CA ILE A 35 21.19 2.30 5.33
C ILE A 35 19.81 2.63 4.78
N VAL A 36 19.72 2.95 3.48
CA VAL A 36 18.46 3.28 2.80
C VAL A 36 17.48 2.10 2.88
N SER A 37 17.96 0.87 2.74
CA SER A 37 17.10 -0.32 2.84
C SER A 37 16.45 -0.49 4.22
N VAL A 38 17.15 -0.17 5.30
CA VAL A 38 16.57 -0.21 6.65
C VAL A 38 15.58 0.93 6.84
N LEU A 39 15.92 2.12 6.35
CA LEU A 39 15.10 3.33 6.47
C LEU A 39 13.76 3.21 5.73
N PHE A 40 13.73 2.60 4.55
CA PHE A 40 12.51 2.41 3.75
C PHE A 40 11.90 1.00 3.90
N GLY A 41 12.64 0.05 4.45
CA GLY A 41 12.21 -1.34 4.63
C GLY A 41 11.73 -1.66 6.04
N LEU A 42 12.57 -1.53 7.06
CA LEU A 42 12.25 -1.99 8.42
C LEU A 42 11.66 -0.89 9.31
N PHE A 43 12.12 0.35 9.11
CA PHE A 43 11.68 1.48 9.90
C PHE A 43 10.18 1.78 9.73
N PRO A 44 9.59 1.81 8.52
CA PRO A 44 8.17 2.06 8.36
C PRO A 44 7.31 0.95 8.98
N ALA A 45 7.72 -0.31 8.86
CA ALA A 45 7.03 -1.44 9.51
C ALA A 45 6.98 -1.27 11.05
N TRP A 46 8.09 -0.88 11.66
CA TRP A 46 8.12 -0.58 13.10
C TRP A 46 7.23 0.63 13.44
N LEU A 47 7.36 1.72 12.68
CA LEU A 47 6.59 2.95 12.90
C LEU A 47 5.08 2.68 12.81
N PHE A 48 4.61 2.00 11.77
CA PHE A 48 3.20 1.66 11.62
C PHE A 48 2.71 0.70 12.69
N ALA A 49 3.56 -0.21 13.17
CA ALA A 49 3.22 -1.05 14.31
C ALA A 49 3.11 -0.27 15.63
N VAL A 50 3.91 0.80 15.80
CA VAL A 50 3.75 1.72 16.94
C VAL A 50 2.44 2.48 16.81
N ILE A 51 2.16 3.09 15.65
CA ILE A 51 0.93 3.84 15.40
C ILE A 51 -0.30 2.94 15.63
N LEU A 52 -0.30 1.72 15.12
CA LEU A 52 -1.40 0.77 15.34
C LEU A 52 -1.60 0.44 16.81
N ARG A 53 -0.50 0.33 17.58
CA ARG A 53 -0.57 0.07 19.01
C ARG A 53 -1.17 1.24 19.78
N GLU A 54 -0.75 2.46 19.48
CA GLU A 54 -1.21 3.66 20.23
C GLU A 54 -2.63 4.08 19.82
N THR A 55 -2.97 3.94 18.53
CA THR A 55 -4.28 4.35 18.01
C THR A 55 -5.34 3.27 18.15
N VAL A 56 -4.93 2.00 18.28
CA VAL A 56 -5.82 0.82 18.28
C VAL A 56 -6.76 0.83 17.07
N SER A 57 -6.32 1.43 15.95
CA SER A 57 -7.15 1.63 14.76
C SER A 57 -6.37 1.36 13.49
N LEU A 58 -6.80 0.34 12.76
CA LEU A 58 -6.23 -0.02 11.47
C LEU A 58 -6.46 1.10 10.43
N SER A 59 -7.63 1.71 10.46
CA SER A 59 -7.98 2.84 9.58
C SER A 59 -7.05 4.04 9.78
N ILE A 60 -6.84 4.47 11.03
CA ILE A 60 -5.94 5.60 11.33
C ILE A 60 -4.51 5.26 10.91
N THR A 61 -4.06 4.04 11.16
CA THR A 61 -2.70 3.61 10.81
C THR A 61 -2.45 3.66 9.30
N ILE A 62 -3.38 3.11 8.51
CA ILE A 62 -3.25 3.11 7.04
C ILE A 62 -3.40 4.53 6.49
N GLU A 63 -4.28 5.36 7.04
CA GLU A 63 -4.44 6.75 6.61
C GLU A 63 -3.16 7.56 6.87
N ILE A 64 -2.53 7.41 8.05
CA ILE A 64 -1.22 8.03 8.33
C ILE A 64 -0.13 7.48 7.39
N ALA A 65 -0.11 6.17 7.16
CA ALA A 65 0.82 5.55 6.22
C ALA A 65 0.64 6.10 4.79
N ALA A 66 -0.61 6.35 4.37
CA ALA A 66 -0.92 6.96 3.09
C ALA A 66 -0.38 8.40 3.01
N TYR A 67 -0.64 9.24 4.02
CA TYR A 67 -0.08 10.59 4.07
C TYR A 67 1.44 10.60 4.03
N LEU A 68 2.10 9.70 4.77
CA LEU A 68 3.55 9.56 4.72
C LEU A 68 4.03 9.13 3.33
N GLY A 69 3.33 8.21 2.66
CA GLY A 69 3.61 7.83 1.28
C GLY A 69 3.51 9.02 0.31
N LEU A 70 2.45 9.84 0.43
CA LEU A 70 2.28 11.06 -0.37
C LEU A 70 3.42 12.06 -0.12
N ILE A 71 3.82 12.26 1.14
CA ILE A 71 4.95 13.12 1.49
C ILE A 71 6.25 12.61 0.87
N VAL A 72 6.49 11.29 0.91
CA VAL A 72 7.68 10.69 0.30
C VAL A 72 7.69 10.89 -1.22
N VAL A 73 6.55 10.76 -1.91
CA VAL A 73 6.45 11.10 -3.35
C VAL A 73 6.86 12.55 -3.60
N VAL A 74 6.30 13.49 -2.84
CA VAL A 74 6.63 14.93 -2.99
C VAL A 74 8.13 15.16 -2.79
N ILE A 75 8.72 14.58 -1.74
CA ILE A 75 10.16 14.67 -1.51
C ILE A 75 10.91 14.11 -2.72
N PHE A 76 10.67 12.86 -3.11
CA PHE A 76 11.44 12.26 -4.20
C PHE A 76 11.31 13.01 -5.52
N HIS A 77 10.13 13.54 -5.83
CA HIS A 77 9.88 14.29 -7.06
C HIS A 77 10.67 15.61 -7.12
N TYR A 78 10.67 16.38 -6.03
CA TYR A 78 11.41 17.66 -6.00
C TYR A 78 12.92 17.49 -5.82
N PHE A 79 13.39 16.33 -5.35
CA PHE A 79 14.80 15.98 -5.28
C PHE A 79 15.19 15.15 -6.53
N SER A 80 15.38 15.82 -7.67
CA SER A 80 15.54 15.23 -9.01
C SER A 80 16.48 14.02 -9.12
N ASN A 81 17.56 13.99 -8.34
CA ASN A 81 18.49 12.86 -8.34
C ASN A 81 17.83 11.56 -7.83
N LEU A 82 16.90 11.65 -6.87
CA LEU A 82 16.22 10.49 -6.30
C LEU A 82 15.19 9.90 -7.27
N GLU A 83 14.35 10.74 -7.87
CA GLU A 83 13.37 10.31 -8.87
C GLU A 83 14.06 9.70 -10.09
N ASN A 84 15.04 10.40 -10.67
CA ASN A 84 15.74 9.93 -11.87
C ASN A 84 16.42 8.57 -11.64
N ASN A 85 17.03 8.37 -10.47
CA ASN A 85 17.66 7.10 -10.14
C ASN A 85 16.65 5.93 -10.12
N ILE A 86 15.47 6.14 -9.55
CA ILE A 86 14.41 5.10 -9.51
C ILE A 86 13.87 4.85 -10.92
N VAL A 87 13.57 5.93 -11.66
CA VAL A 87 13.00 5.85 -13.00
C VAL A 87 13.94 5.11 -13.94
N GLU A 88 15.23 5.45 -13.95
CA GLU A 88 16.22 4.81 -14.82
C GLU A 88 16.49 3.35 -14.42
N GLN A 89 16.54 3.03 -13.12
CA GLN A 89 16.65 1.63 -12.68
C GLN A 89 15.45 0.80 -13.11
N PHE A 90 14.24 1.35 -12.99
CA PHE A 90 13.02 0.67 -13.43
C PHE A 90 13.00 0.45 -14.95
N LYS A 91 13.33 1.48 -15.74
CA LYS A 91 13.44 1.37 -17.19
C LYS A 91 14.45 0.30 -17.60
N SER A 92 15.63 0.28 -16.96
CA SER A 92 16.68 -0.73 -17.21
C SER A 92 16.20 -2.15 -16.88
N ALA A 93 15.56 -2.34 -15.72
CA ALA A 93 15.01 -3.64 -15.33
C ALA A 93 13.90 -4.10 -16.31
N LEU A 94 13.07 -3.17 -16.77
CA LEU A 94 12.01 -3.49 -17.72
C LEU A 94 12.56 -3.82 -19.11
N GLN A 95 13.56 -3.07 -19.59
CA GLN A 95 14.27 -3.39 -20.83
C GLN A 95 14.86 -4.80 -20.77
N GLN A 96 15.51 -5.16 -19.66
CA GLN A 96 16.04 -6.51 -19.46
C GLN A 96 14.93 -7.58 -19.51
N ALA A 97 13.78 -7.33 -18.89
CA ALA A 97 12.65 -8.26 -18.92
C ALA A 97 12.02 -8.38 -20.33
N THR A 98 11.89 -7.27 -21.06
CA THR A 98 11.22 -7.20 -22.37
C THR A 98 12.08 -7.70 -23.52
N HIS A 99 13.42 -7.70 -23.41
CA HIS A 99 14.29 -8.42 -24.36
C HIS A 99 13.95 -9.92 -24.48
N THR A 100 13.25 -10.47 -23.50
CA THR A 100 12.77 -11.87 -23.47
C THR A 100 11.36 -12.05 -24.06
N MET A 101 10.66 -10.96 -24.44
CA MET A 101 9.25 -10.99 -24.85
C MET A 101 9.04 -10.36 -26.23
N GLU A 102 8.54 -11.15 -27.18
CA GLU A 102 8.34 -10.76 -28.59
C GLU A 102 7.28 -9.66 -28.79
N ASN A 103 6.39 -9.43 -27.81
CA ASN A 103 5.28 -8.46 -27.85
C ASN A 103 5.33 -7.42 -26.72
N ALA A 104 6.53 -7.01 -26.32
CA ALA A 104 6.69 -5.95 -25.32
C ALA A 104 6.07 -4.62 -25.78
N PRO A 105 5.31 -3.90 -24.93
CA PRO A 105 4.86 -2.54 -25.25
C PRO A 105 6.08 -1.65 -25.53
N ALA A 106 5.96 -0.76 -26.50
CA ALA A 106 7.09 0.06 -26.95
C ALA A 106 7.52 1.02 -25.81
N LEU A 107 8.83 1.25 -25.66
CA LEU A 107 9.41 2.19 -24.68
C LEU A 107 8.73 3.58 -24.59
N PRO A 108 8.18 4.17 -25.67
CA PRO A 108 7.41 5.42 -25.59
C PRO A 108 6.13 5.33 -24.75
N GLU A 109 5.43 4.18 -24.71
CA GLU A 109 4.22 4.00 -23.87
C GLU A 109 4.55 3.96 -22.37
N LEU A 110 5.81 3.70 -22.03
CA LEU A 110 6.30 3.65 -20.65
C LEU A 110 6.79 5.00 -20.13
N ALA A 111 6.99 5.97 -21.03
CA ALA A 111 7.52 7.29 -20.68
C ALA A 111 6.57 8.09 -19.78
N ASP A 112 5.25 7.88 -19.94
CA ASP A 112 4.21 8.59 -19.18
C ASP A 112 3.75 7.82 -17.92
N LEU A 113 4.35 6.66 -17.65
CA LEU A 113 3.97 5.85 -16.50
C LEU A 113 4.44 6.54 -15.20
N PRO A 114 3.60 6.61 -14.14
CA PRO A 114 3.99 7.19 -12.85
C PRO A 114 4.93 6.24 -12.06
N ILE A 115 6.12 5.96 -12.60
CA ILE A 115 7.07 4.96 -12.09
C ILE A 115 7.41 5.18 -10.62
N LEU A 116 7.70 6.43 -10.23
CA LEU A 116 8.00 6.75 -8.82
C LEU A 116 6.79 6.45 -7.91
N GLY A 117 5.58 6.81 -8.35
CA GLY A 117 4.35 6.51 -7.62
C GLY A 117 4.08 5.01 -7.51
N LEU A 118 4.28 4.25 -8.59
CA LEU A 118 4.17 2.79 -8.59
C LEU A 118 5.17 2.16 -7.63
N PHE A 119 6.44 2.55 -7.69
CA PHE A 119 7.49 2.05 -6.81
C PHE A 119 7.16 2.34 -5.34
N LEU A 120 6.83 3.59 -4.99
CA LEU A 120 6.51 3.97 -3.62
C LEU A 120 5.20 3.34 -3.13
N SER A 121 4.22 3.12 -4.01
CA SER A 121 3.00 2.39 -3.67
C SER A 121 3.29 0.91 -3.37
N GLY A 122 4.20 0.28 -4.12
CA GLY A 122 4.65 -1.09 -3.87
C GLY A 122 5.39 -1.23 -2.54
N LEU A 123 6.27 -0.26 -2.22
CA LEU A 123 6.89 -0.17 -0.90
C LEU A 123 5.83 -0.02 0.20
N LEU A 124 4.91 0.94 0.07
CA LEU A 124 3.83 1.16 1.03
C LEU A 124 2.98 -0.12 1.24
N MET A 125 2.59 -0.79 0.16
CA MET A 125 1.84 -2.06 0.24
C MET A 125 2.64 -3.15 0.95
N THR A 126 3.94 -3.28 0.67
CA THR A 126 4.82 -4.24 1.36
C THR A 126 4.83 -3.98 2.87
N GLN A 127 4.90 -2.71 3.29
CA GLN A 127 4.85 -2.33 4.70
C GLN A 127 3.50 -2.64 5.34
N LEU A 128 2.39 -2.31 4.68
CA LEU A 128 1.04 -2.55 5.18
C LEU A 128 0.69 -4.05 5.25
N ILE A 129 1.08 -4.83 4.25
CA ILE A 129 0.93 -6.28 4.24
C ILE A 129 1.75 -6.91 5.38
N SER A 130 2.98 -6.45 5.59
CA SER A 130 3.81 -6.89 6.72
C SER A 130 3.14 -6.59 8.07
N LEU A 131 2.55 -5.40 8.21
CA LEU A 131 1.76 -5.03 9.39
C LEU A 131 0.53 -5.93 9.56
N PHE A 132 -0.18 -6.25 8.48
CA PHE A 132 -1.35 -7.13 8.51
C PHE A 132 -0.97 -8.54 8.94
N PHE A 133 0.14 -9.10 8.45
CA PHE A 133 0.66 -10.39 8.94
C PHE A 133 1.00 -10.34 10.43
N ALA A 134 1.71 -9.29 10.86
CA ALA A 134 2.04 -9.11 12.27
C ALA A 134 0.78 -9.00 13.15
N ARG A 135 -0.23 -8.25 12.69
CA ARG A 135 -1.51 -8.08 13.40
C ARG A 135 -2.33 -9.37 13.39
N TYR A 136 -2.35 -10.10 12.28
CA TYR A 136 -3.01 -11.40 12.15
C TYR A 136 -2.43 -12.42 13.12
N TRP A 137 -1.11 -12.61 13.15
CA TRP A 137 -0.46 -13.53 14.09
C TRP A 137 -0.66 -13.11 15.55
N GLN A 138 -0.61 -11.81 15.83
CA GLN A 138 -0.92 -11.32 17.17
C GLN A 138 -2.37 -11.69 17.56
N ALA A 139 -3.33 -11.45 16.68
CA ALA A 139 -4.73 -11.74 16.95
C ALA A 139 -4.96 -13.26 17.09
N ALA A 140 -4.37 -14.07 16.21
CA ALA A 140 -4.52 -15.53 16.28
C ALA A 140 -4.07 -16.11 17.63
N LEU A 141 -3.00 -15.57 18.23
CA LEU A 141 -2.44 -16.05 19.49
C LEU A 141 -3.09 -15.44 20.74
N PHE A 142 -3.55 -14.18 20.67
CA PHE A 142 -3.94 -13.42 21.87
C PHE A 142 -5.37 -12.84 21.82
N ASN A 143 -5.99 -12.75 20.64
CA ASN A 143 -7.37 -12.25 20.46
C ASN A 143 -8.00 -12.87 19.19
N PRO A 144 -8.36 -14.17 19.21
CA PRO A 144 -8.78 -14.88 18.01
C PRO A 144 -9.91 -14.16 17.25
N GLY A 145 -9.75 -14.01 15.93
CA GLY A 145 -10.69 -13.27 15.09
C GLY A 145 -10.63 -11.74 15.21
N GLY A 146 -9.76 -11.18 16.06
CA GLY A 146 -9.56 -9.73 16.21
C GLY A 146 -9.22 -9.04 14.89
N PHE A 147 -8.22 -9.53 14.16
CA PHE A 147 -7.84 -8.97 12.86
C PHE A 147 -8.99 -8.99 11.85
N LYS A 148 -9.77 -10.09 11.79
CA LYS A 148 -10.93 -10.17 10.89
C LYS A 148 -11.92 -9.03 11.17
N ARG A 149 -12.24 -8.78 12.44
CA ARG A 149 -13.15 -7.70 12.84
C ARG A 149 -12.60 -6.32 12.46
N GLU A 150 -11.33 -6.06 12.73
CA GLU A 150 -10.66 -4.80 12.40
C GLU A 150 -10.60 -4.56 10.89
N PHE A 151 -10.19 -5.58 10.13
CA PHE A 151 -10.15 -5.50 8.66
C PHE A 151 -11.56 -5.29 8.09
N HIS A 152 -12.58 -6.00 8.59
CA HIS A 152 -13.98 -5.80 8.22
C HIS A 152 -14.54 -4.41 8.57
N GLN A 153 -13.85 -3.63 9.39
CA GLN A 153 -14.24 -2.26 9.77
C GLN A 153 -13.34 -1.21 9.11
N LEU A 154 -12.35 -1.63 8.33
CA LEU A 154 -11.42 -0.74 7.66
C LEU A 154 -12.17 0.21 6.72
N ARG A 155 -11.94 1.51 6.92
CA ARG A 155 -12.55 2.61 6.15
C ARG A 155 -11.70 3.87 6.31
N MET A 156 -11.46 4.60 5.23
CA MET A 156 -10.74 5.88 5.28
C MET A 156 -11.68 7.04 5.59
N SER A 157 -11.13 8.13 6.15
CA SER A 157 -11.91 9.34 6.36
C SER A 157 -12.42 9.94 5.04
N PRO A 158 -13.61 10.58 5.05
CA PRO A 158 -14.09 11.33 3.88
C PRO A 158 -13.13 12.43 3.44
N ARG A 159 -12.33 12.98 4.38
CA ARG A 159 -11.34 14.02 4.10
C ARG A 159 -10.23 13.48 3.18
N PHE A 160 -9.67 12.32 3.53
CA PHE A 160 -8.66 11.68 2.70
C PHE A 160 -9.21 11.25 1.34
N ALA A 161 -10.45 10.76 1.31
CA ALA A 161 -11.13 10.41 0.06
C ALA A 161 -11.28 11.63 -0.89
N TRP A 162 -11.60 12.81 -0.36
CA TRP A 162 -11.64 14.04 -1.15
C TRP A 162 -10.28 14.45 -1.72
N ILE A 163 -9.18 14.23 -0.97
CA ILE A 163 -7.83 14.47 -1.50
C ILE A 163 -7.57 13.59 -2.73
N VAL A 164 -7.89 12.30 -2.64
CA VAL A 164 -7.69 11.37 -3.78
C VAL A 164 -8.60 11.70 -4.97
N VAL A 165 -9.86 12.10 -4.73
CA VAL A 165 -10.74 12.61 -5.80
C VAL A 165 -10.17 13.87 -6.44
N GLY A 166 -9.62 14.79 -5.65
CA GLY A 166 -8.93 15.97 -6.17
C GLY A 166 -7.75 15.59 -7.08
N LEU A 167 -6.96 14.59 -6.68
CA LEU A 167 -5.88 14.05 -7.52
C LEU A 167 -6.41 13.46 -8.83
N VAL A 168 -7.52 12.69 -8.81
CA VAL A 168 -8.16 12.17 -10.03
C VAL A 168 -8.56 13.31 -10.96
N VAL A 169 -9.25 14.33 -10.44
CA VAL A 169 -9.71 15.48 -11.23
C VAL A 169 -8.53 16.24 -11.83
N ILE A 170 -7.46 16.45 -11.06
CA ILE A 170 -6.27 17.14 -11.57
C ILE A 170 -5.58 16.30 -12.65
N SER A 171 -5.41 14.99 -12.43
CA SER A 171 -4.74 14.07 -13.35
C SER A 171 -5.38 13.98 -14.74
N ILE A 172 -6.67 14.29 -14.90
CA ILE A 172 -7.37 14.27 -16.20
C ILE A 172 -7.34 15.63 -16.92
N LEU A 173 -6.89 16.71 -16.27
CA LEU A 173 -6.84 18.03 -16.90
C LEU A 173 -5.67 18.11 -17.90
N PRO A 174 -5.88 18.66 -19.12
CA PRO A 174 -4.82 18.78 -20.13
C PRO A 174 -3.59 19.59 -19.67
N MET A 175 -3.76 20.48 -18.69
CA MET A 175 -2.68 21.31 -18.15
C MET A 175 -1.90 20.63 -17.02
N ALA A 176 -2.27 19.42 -16.60
CA ALA A 176 -1.63 18.68 -15.51
C ALA A 176 -0.34 17.97 -15.95
N ASN A 177 0.46 18.64 -16.79
CA ASN A 177 1.74 18.18 -17.32
C ASN A 177 2.86 18.08 -16.25
N LEU A 178 2.49 17.99 -14.97
CA LEU A 178 3.41 18.04 -13.84
C LEU A 178 3.89 16.66 -13.37
N GLY A 179 3.39 15.54 -13.91
CA GLY A 179 3.84 14.18 -13.61
C GLY A 179 3.55 13.69 -12.17
N ILE A 180 3.78 14.53 -11.17
CA ILE A 180 3.64 14.29 -9.73
C ILE A 180 2.22 13.89 -9.33
N PHE A 181 1.18 14.45 -9.93
CA PHE A 181 -0.20 14.14 -9.53
C PHE A 181 -0.57 12.69 -9.83
N ASN A 182 -0.10 12.14 -10.95
CA ASN A 182 -0.28 10.73 -11.27
C ASN A 182 0.49 9.84 -10.28
N GLN A 183 1.68 10.28 -9.84
CA GLN A 183 2.46 9.56 -8.83
C GLN A 183 1.74 9.53 -7.47
N LEU A 184 1.22 10.68 -7.03
CA LEU A 184 0.43 10.82 -5.80
C LEU A 184 -0.87 10.01 -5.87
N LEU A 185 -1.56 10.05 -7.03
CA LEU A 185 -2.81 9.34 -7.26
C LEU A 185 -2.63 7.84 -7.08
N VAL A 186 -1.58 7.25 -7.65
CA VAL A 186 -1.30 5.81 -7.52
C VAL A 186 -1.09 5.40 -6.07
N VAL A 187 -0.35 6.18 -5.29
CA VAL A 187 -0.14 5.91 -3.85
C VAL A 187 -1.47 6.02 -3.08
N GLY A 188 -2.29 7.03 -3.37
CA GLY A 188 -3.61 7.19 -2.77
C GLY A 188 -4.56 6.04 -3.10
N LEU A 189 -4.63 5.62 -4.36
CA LEU A 189 -5.48 4.49 -4.79
C LEU A 189 -5.03 3.16 -4.19
N ALA A 190 -3.72 2.97 -3.95
CA ALA A 190 -3.21 1.74 -3.36
C ALA A 190 -3.79 1.44 -1.97
N VAL A 191 -4.00 2.46 -1.12
CA VAL A 191 -4.64 2.23 0.19
C VAL A 191 -6.15 2.01 0.05
N PHE A 192 -6.80 2.65 -0.91
CA PHE A 192 -8.22 2.40 -1.21
C PHE A 192 -8.47 1.01 -1.80
N PHE A 193 -7.49 0.42 -2.49
CA PHE A 193 -7.54 -0.99 -2.88
C PHE A 193 -7.67 -1.91 -1.66
N LEU A 194 -6.89 -1.67 -0.58
CA LEU A 194 -7.03 -2.43 0.67
C LEU A 194 -8.41 -2.26 1.30
N VAL A 195 -8.97 -1.05 1.25
CA VAL A 195 -10.37 -0.81 1.70
C VAL A 195 -11.35 -1.60 0.85
N GLY A 196 -11.20 -1.58 -0.48
CA GLY A 196 -12.04 -2.37 -1.39
C GLY A 196 -12.00 -3.86 -1.10
N LEU A 197 -10.80 -4.43 -0.90
CA LEU A 197 -10.65 -5.83 -0.47
C LEU A 197 -11.38 -6.09 0.84
N SER A 198 -11.28 -5.17 1.80
CA SER A 198 -11.96 -5.30 3.09
C SER A 198 -13.49 -5.25 2.99
N LEU A 199 -14.04 -4.56 1.98
CA LEU A 199 -15.47 -4.59 1.68
C LEU A 199 -15.88 -5.94 1.10
N LEU A 200 -15.09 -6.52 0.19
CA LEU A 200 -15.37 -7.86 -0.34
C LEU A 200 -15.39 -8.91 0.77
N HIS A 201 -14.41 -8.90 1.69
CA HIS A 201 -14.35 -9.83 2.82
C HIS A 201 -15.54 -9.64 3.76
N TYR A 202 -15.91 -8.39 4.01
CA TYR A 202 -17.07 -8.07 4.82
C TYR A 202 -18.37 -8.53 4.18
N LEU A 203 -18.57 -8.27 2.88
CA LEU A 203 -19.75 -8.66 2.14
C LEU A 203 -19.94 -10.17 2.19
N VAL A 204 -18.88 -10.94 1.90
CA VAL A 204 -18.89 -12.41 2.00
C VAL A 204 -19.23 -12.86 3.42
N GLY A 205 -18.65 -12.22 4.44
CA GLY A 205 -18.93 -12.55 5.83
C GLY A 205 -20.36 -12.24 6.29
N VAL A 206 -20.88 -11.05 5.98
CA VAL A 206 -22.20 -10.59 6.45
C VAL A 206 -23.34 -11.28 5.70
N ARG A 207 -23.15 -11.61 4.43
CA ARG A 207 -24.10 -12.36 3.60
C ARG A 207 -23.93 -13.87 3.70
N GLN A 208 -22.99 -14.35 4.53
CA GLN A 208 -22.70 -15.78 4.72
C GLN A 208 -22.43 -16.51 3.39
N LEU A 209 -21.76 -15.83 2.45
CA LEU A 209 -21.41 -16.42 1.16
C LEU A 209 -20.24 -17.40 1.33
N ASN A 210 -20.14 -18.36 0.40
CA ASN A 210 -19.01 -19.28 0.39
C ASN A 210 -17.68 -18.54 0.10
N THR A 211 -16.62 -18.91 0.80
CA THR A 211 -15.24 -18.42 0.59
C THR A 211 -14.76 -18.52 -0.87
N SER A 212 -15.30 -19.45 -1.67
CA SER A 212 -15.02 -19.55 -3.11
C SER A 212 -15.25 -18.24 -3.89
N TRP A 213 -16.17 -17.37 -3.43
CA TRP A 213 -16.34 -16.05 -4.03
C TRP A 213 -15.12 -15.15 -3.88
N LEU A 214 -14.41 -15.23 -2.74
CA LEU A 214 -13.16 -14.49 -2.55
C LEU A 214 -12.06 -15.07 -3.43
N VAL A 215 -11.96 -16.40 -3.52
CA VAL A 215 -10.99 -17.07 -4.40
C VAL A 215 -11.19 -16.63 -5.84
N GLY A 216 -12.43 -16.68 -6.33
CA GLY A 216 -12.78 -16.21 -7.68
C GLY A 216 -12.45 -14.73 -7.89
N ALA A 217 -12.75 -13.86 -6.92
CA ALA A 217 -12.41 -12.44 -7.01
C ALA A 217 -10.89 -12.21 -7.12
N TYR A 218 -10.07 -12.91 -6.31
CA TYR A 218 -8.62 -12.79 -6.39
C TYR A 218 -8.05 -13.32 -7.71
N VAL A 219 -8.50 -14.51 -8.16
CA VAL A 219 -8.08 -15.07 -9.45
C VAL A 219 -8.44 -14.11 -10.58
N LEU A 220 -9.64 -13.54 -10.56
CA LEU A 220 -10.08 -12.61 -11.58
C LEU A 220 -9.28 -11.30 -11.56
N MET A 221 -8.87 -10.79 -10.40
CA MET A 221 -7.97 -9.61 -10.34
C MET A 221 -6.58 -9.91 -10.90
N VAL A 222 -6.09 -11.14 -10.76
CA VAL A 222 -4.81 -11.56 -11.36
C VAL A 222 -4.92 -11.67 -12.88
N VAL A 223 -6.01 -12.26 -13.38
CA VAL A 223 -6.25 -12.43 -14.83
C VAL A 223 -6.65 -11.11 -15.49
N LEU A 224 -7.40 -10.26 -14.78
CA LEU A 224 -7.90 -8.96 -15.24
C LEU A 224 -7.44 -7.85 -14.29
N PRO A 225 -6.21 -7.34 -14.41
CA PRO A 225 -5.65 -6.35 -13.49
C PRO A 225 -6.46 -5.04 -13.38
N HIS A 226 -7.22 -4.68 -14.41
CA HIS A 226 -8.15 -3.55 -14.39
C HIS A 226 -9.18 -3.61 -13.26
N LEU A 227 -9.49 -4.82 -12.75
CA LEU A 227 -10.37 -4.99 -11.59
C LEU A 227 -9.78 -4.45 -10.30
N ILE A 228 -8.45 -4.36 -10.17
CA ILE A 228 -7.78 -3.76 -9.01
C ILE A 228 -8.22 -2.29 -8.87
N LEU A 229 -8.26 -1.56 -9.98
CA LEU A 229 -8.73 -0.18 -9.99
C LEU A 229 -10.21 -0.08 -9.60
N LEU A 230 -11.06 -0.95 -10.14
CA LEU A 230 -12.49 -0.98 -9.77
C LEU A 230 -12.68 -1.24 -8.27
N VAL A 231 -11.91 -2.15 -7.69
CA VAL A 231 -11.94 -2.44 -6.24
C VAL A 231 -11.47 -1.23 -5.44
N ALA A 232 -10.42 -0.53 -5.90
CA ALA A 232 -9.95 0.71 -5.27
C ALA A 232 -11.01 1.82 -5.32
N VAL A 233 -11.64 2.05 -6.48
CA VAL A 233 -12.73 3.03 -6.65
C VAL A 233 -13.91 2.68 -5.74
N PHE A 234 -14.22 1.39 -5.60
CA PHE A 234 -15.27 0.93 -4.71
C PHE A 234 -14.92 1.17 -3.23
N GLY A 235 -13.66 0.92 -2.83
CA GLY A 235 -13.13 1.28 -1.53
C GLY A 235 -13.16 2.79 -1.26
N LEU A 236 -12.88 3.60 -2.28
CA LEU A 236 -12.96 5.06 -2.22
C LEU A 236 -14.40 5.54 -1.97
N ALA A 237 -15.35 5.00 -2.72
CA ALA A 237 -16.76 5.33 -2.56
C ALA A 237 -17.30 5.02 -1.15
N ASP A 238 -16.81 3.96 -0.50
CA ASP A 238 -17.22 3.57 0.86
C ASP A 238 -16.94 4.67 1.91
N SER A 239 -15.94 5.53 1.68
CA SER A 239 -15.66 6.65 2.57
C SER A 239 -16.85 7.60 2.73
N TRP A 240 -17.77 7.69 1.76
CA TRP A 240 -19.01 8.48 1.90
C TRP A 240 -20.25 7.61 2.12
N PHE A 241 -20.43 6.57 1.31
CA PHE A 241 -21.68 5.79 1.30
C PHE A 241 -21.81 4.82 2.49
N ASN A 242 -20.71 4.38 3.08
CA ASN A 242 -20.69 3.37 4.14
C ASN A 242 -21.51 2.12 3.75
N PHE A 243 -21.06 1.42 2.70
CA PHE A 243 -21.76 0.24 2.15
C PHE A 243 -21.97 -0.85 3.19
N ARG A 244 -21.09 -0.92 4.20
CA ARG A 244 -21.21 -1.86 5.32
C ARG A 244 -22.56 -1.72 6.04
N ARG A 245 -23.01 -0.48 6.26
CA ARG A 245 -24.33 -0.22 6.88
C ARG A 245 -25.48 -0.70 6.00
N LEU A 246 -25.34 -0.61 4.68
CA LEU A 246 -26.38 -1.03 3.73
C LEU A 246 -26.51 -2.56 3.63
N TRP A 247 -25.45 -3.31 3.93
CA TRP A 247 -25.47 -4.78 3.86
C TRP A 247 -25.76 -5.47 5.19
N GLN A 248 -25.77 -4.74 6.30
CA GLN A 248 -26.33 -5.23 7.55
C GLN A 248 -27.84 -5.33 7.39
N ALA A 249 -28.40 -6.53 7.53
CA ALA A 249 -29.85 -6.69 7.57
C ALA A 249 -30.43 -5.84 8.72
N PRO A 250 -31.65 -5.28 8.58
CA PRO A 250 -32.33 -4.63 9.69
C PRO A 250 -32.39 -5.62 10.87
N GLN A 251 -32.04 -5.17 12.06
CA GLN A 251 -32.37 -5.92 13.27
C GLN A 251 -33.91 -5.93 13.35
N ALA A 252 -34.51 -7.11 13.17
CA ALA A 252 -35.93 -7.34 13.37
C ALA A 252 -36.26 -7.35 14.87
#